data_AF-A0AAP4BXG1-F1
#
_entry.id   AF-A0AAP4BXG1-F1
#
_cell.length_a   1.000
_cell.length_b   1.000
_cell.length_c   1.000
_cell.angle_alpha   90.00
_cell.angle_beta   90.00
_cell.angle_gamma   90.00
#
_symmetry.space_group_name_H-M   'P 1'
#
loop_
_entity.id
_entity.type
_entity.pdbx_description
1 polymer ?
#
loop_
_entity_poly.entity_id
_entity_poly.type
_entity_poly.pdbx_seq_one_letter_code
_entity_poly.pdbx_strand_id
1 'polypeptide(L)'
;MHEDQKKRRVKVRWWHIALVIFFVVLFLFLAYWQWTRFRSGSGTFQNLGYAFQWPLFAVFVVYAYRTTLRYENERLAAENEAREMDSLQASENADAESSSSDGSEVRGSAEKTAIDEDFLPQRPQLNVEEFNALNQPRRRRGSPAEGRDEGPTDKRRK
;
A
#
# COMPACT_ATOMS: atom_id res chain seq x y z
N MET A 1 -20.61 -32.58 -21.41
CA MET A 1 -20.49 -32.86 -19.96
C MET A 1 -19.85 -31.63 -19.35
N HIS A 2 -20.65 -30.77 -18.71
CA HIS A 2 -20.17 -29.49 -18.17
C HIS A 2 -19.43 -29.76 -16.85
N GLU A 3 -18.13 -29.46 -16.83
CA GLU A 3 -17.29 -29.52 -15.63
C GLU A 3 -17.75 -28.44 -14.64
N ASP A 4 -18.14 -28.88 -13.44
CA ASP A 4 -18.55 -28.03 -12.33
C ASP A 4 -17.38 -27.16 -11.86
N GLN A 5 -17.34 -25.90 -12.32
CA GLN A 5 -16.42 -24.86 -11.85
C GLN A 5 -16.70 -24.52 -10.38
N LYS A 6 -16.10 -25.31 -9.49
CA LYS A 6 -16.22 -25.20 -8.04
C LYS A 6 -15.54 -23.91 -7.55
N LYS A 7 -16.32 -22.83 -7.48
CA LYS A 7 -15.94 -21.53 -6.88
C LYS A 7 -15.14 -21.75 -5.59
N ARG A 8 -13.84 -21.48 -5.63
CA ARG A 8 -12.96 -21.49 -4.46
C ARG A 8 -13.41 -20.39 -3.51
N ARG A 9 -14.25 -20.73 -2.54
CA ARG A 9 -14.63 -19.79 -1.48
C ARG A 9 -13.41 -19.48 -0.62
N VAL A 10 -13.21 -18.20 -0.33
CA VAL A 10 -12.16 -17.70 0.57
C VAL A 10 -12.23 -18.48 1.88
N LYS A 11 -11.22 -19.30 2.15
CA LYS A 11 -11.11 -20.03 3.41
C LYS A 11 -10.65 -19.05 4.48
N VAL A 12 -11.60 -18.36 5.11
CA VAL A 12 -11.34 -17.70 6.38
C VAL A 12 -10.81 -18.80 7.30
N ARG A 13 -9.54 -18.72 7.71
CA ARG A 13 -8.94 -19.78 8.54
C ARG A 13 -9.71 -19.75 9.85
N TRP A 14 -10.45 -20.81 10.15
CA TRP A 14 -11.28 -20.97 11.35
C TRP A 14 -10.56 -20.55 12.64
N TRP A 15 -9.24 -20.71 12.66
CA TRP A 15 -8.38 -20.28 13.75
C TRP A 15 -8.41 -18.77 14.05
N HIS A 16 -8.52 -17.89 13.05
CA HIS A 16 -8.62 -16.45 13.30
C HIS A 16 -9.93 -16.09 14.00
N ILE A 17 -11.03 -16.71 13.59
CA ILE A 17 -12.35 -16.51 14.22
C ILE A 17 -12.29 -16.99 15.67
N ALA A 18 -11.70 -18.17 15.92
CA ALA A 18 -11.51 -18.70 17.27
C ALA A 18 -10.65 -17.76 18.14
N LEU A 19 -9.57 -17.21 17.58
CA LEU A 19 -8.69 -16.26 18.29
C LEU A 19 -9.43 -14.98 18.64
N VAL A 20 -10.21 -14.40 17.73
CA VAL A 20 -11.01 -13.19 18.00
C VAL A 20 -12.03 -13.45 19.10
N ILE A 21 -12.77 -14.57 19.02
CA ILE A 21 -13.73 -14.95 20.06
C ILE A 21 -13.03 -15.11 21.42
N PHE A 22 -11.86 -15.74 21.45
CA PHE A 22 -11.06 -15.89 22.65
C PHE A 22 -10.70 -14.54 23.29
N PHE A 23 -10.20 -13.58 22.50
CA PHE A 23 -9.89 -12.24 23.02
C PHE A 23 -11.14 -11.48 23.51
N VAL A 24 -12.26 -11.61 22.81
CA VAL A 24 -13.53 -10.99 23.25
C VAL A 24 -13.96 -11.54 24.61
N VAL A 25 -13.95 -12.86 24.77
CA VAL A 25 -14.29 -13.51 26.04
C VAL A 25 -13.31 -13.09 27.14
N LEU A 26 -12.01 -13.03 26.84
CA LEU A 26 -10.98 -12.58 27.78
C LEU A 26 -11.26 -11.15 28.27
N PHE A 27 -11.52 -10.21 27.38
CA PHE A 27 -11.81 -8.82 27.77
C PHE A 27 -13.12 -8.69 28.55
N LEU A 28 -14.16 -9.43 28.20
CA LEU A 28 -15.42 -9.44 28.97
C LEU A 28 -15.22 -10.07 30.36
N PHE A 29 -14.39 -11.11 30.48
CA PHE A 29 -14.03 -11.70 31.76
C PHE A 29 -13.27 -10.72 32.64
N LEU A 30 -12.28 -10.00 32.08
CA LEU A 30 -11.56 -8.93 32.78
C LEU A 30 -12.51 -7.80 33.22
N ALA A 31 -13.43 -7.39 32.35
CA ALA A 31 -14.46 -6.39 32.66
C ALA A 31 -15.34 -6.83 33.84
N TYR A 32 -15.79 -8.09 33.82
CA TYR A 32 -16.58 -8.68 34.90
C TYR A 32 -15.80 -8.72 36.22
N TRP A 33 -14.52 -9.07 36.17
CA TRP A 33 -13.66 -9.07 37.36
C TRP A 33 -13.43 -7.66 37.91
N GLN A 34 -13.27 -6.66 37.04
CA GLN A 34 -13.19 -5.25 37.47
C GLN A 34 -14.51 -4.77 38.08
N TRP A 35 -15.64 -5.18 37.50
CA TRP A 35 -16.97 -4.88 38.04
C TRP A 35 -17.19 -5.49 39.43
N THR A 36 -16.79 -6.74 39.66
CA THR A 36 -16.85 -7.35 41.00
C THR A 36 -15.93 -6.63 41.96
N ARG A 37 -14.74 -6.20 41.53
CA ARG A 37 -13.80 -5.46 42.36
C ARG A 37 -14.28 -4.05 42.73
N PHE A 38 -15.01 -3.39 41.84
CA PHE A 38 -15.69 -2.12 42.10
C PHE A 38 -16.82 -2.27 43.14
N ARG A 39 -17.54 -3.39 43.12
CA ARG A 39 -18.62 -3.65 44.10
C ARG A 39 -18.12 -4.03 45.49
N SER A 40 -16.91 -4.57 45.62
CA SER A 40 -16.26 -4.74 46.93
C SER A 40 -16.00 -3.36 47.55
N GLY A 41 -16.24 -3.16 48.85
CA GLY A 41 -16.24 -1.85 49.55
C GLY A 41 -14.96 -0.99 49.50
N SER A 42 -13.97 -1.37 48.68
CA SER A 42 -12.79 -0.58 48.29
C SER A 42 -12.76 -0.22 46.80
N GLY A 43 -13.93 -0.15 46.15
CA GLY A 43 -14.05 0.20 44.72
C GLY A 43 -13.91 1.69 44.46
N THR A 44 -13.03 2.07 43.53
CA THR A 44 -12.84 3.45 43.06
C THR A 44 -13.51 3.65 41.70
N PHE A 45 -13.90 4.87 41.34
CA PHE A 45 -14.41 5.22 40.00
C PHE A 45 -13.45 4.83 38.85
N GLN A 46 -12.14 4.73 39.11
CA GLN A 46 -11.17 4.22 38.15
C GLN A 46 -11.44 2.77 37.74
N ASN A 47 -11.83 1.89 38.68
CA ASN A 47 -12.17 0.49 38.38
C ASN A 47 -13.40 0.39 37.49
N LEU A 48 -14.37 1.30 37.67
CA LEU A 48 -15.53 1.40 36.79
C LEU A 48 -15.12 1.78 35.37
N GLY A 49 -14.23 2.77 35.25
CA GLY A 49 -13.63 3.14 33.96
C GLY A 49 -13.00 1.93 33.26
N TYR A 50 -12.19 1.14 33.97
CA TYR A 50 -11.61 -0.08 33.41
C TYR A 50 -12.66 -1.14 33.05
N ALA A 51 -13.68 -1.33 33.89
CA ALA A 51 -14.78 -2.25 33.58
C ALA A 51 -15.52 -1.89 32.28
N PHE A 52 -15.59 -0.61 31.91
CA PHE A 52 -16.15 -0.15 30.63
C PHE A 52 -15.12 -0.07 29.49
N GLN A 53 -13.85 0.18 29.80
CA GLN A 53 -12.76 0.24 28.83
C GLN A 53 -12.50 -1.13 28.18
N TRP A 54 -12.53 -2.22 28.96
CA TRP A 54 -12.29 -3.57 28.43
C TRP A 54 -13.34 -4.01 27.38
N PRO A 55 -14.65 -3.82 27.58
CA PRO A 55 -15.67 -4.06 26.55
C PRO A 55 -15.47 -3.21 25.30
N LEU A 56 -15.09 -1.93 25.43
CA LEU A 56 -14.82 -1.07 24.27
C LEU A 56 -13.67 -1.63 23.42
N PHE A 57 -12.61 -2.14 24.06
CA PHE A 57 -11.54 -2.82 23.34
C PHE A 57 -11.99 -4.13 22.69
N ALA A 58 -12.87 -4.91 23.34
CA ALA A 58 -13.43 -6.12 22.73
C ALA A 58 -14.20 -5.80 21.44
N VAL A 59 -15.07 -4.78 21.46
CA VAL A 59 -15.81 -4.32 20.29
C VAL A 59 -14.85 -3.79 19.22
N PHE A 60 -13.83 -3.03 19.61
CA PHE A 60 -12.81 -2.52 18.69
C PHE A 60 -12.08 -3.66 17.97
N VAL A 61 -11.67 -4.72 18.68
CA VAL A 61 -11.00 -5.88 18.07
C VAL A 61 -11.92 -6.59 17.07
N VAL A 62 -13.21 -6.77 17.39
CA VAL A 62 -14.19 -7.35 16.46
C VAL A 62 -14.36 -6.47 15.22
N TYR A 63 -14.44 -5.15 15.40
CA TYR A 63 -14.56 -4.20 14.30
C TYR A 63 -13.32 -4.21 13.39
N ALA A 64 -12.12 -4.18 13.98
CA ALA A 64 -10.87 -4.27 13.25
C ALA A 64 -10.81 -5.58 12.45
N TYR A 65 -11.13 -6.72 13.07
CA TYR A 65 -11.19 -8.00 12.37
C TYR A 65 -12.17 -8.01 11.21
N ARG A 66 -13.39 -7.49 11.42
CA ARG A 66 -14.41 -7.39 10.36
C ARG A 66 -13.94 -6.50 9.21
N THR A 67 -13.31 -5.38 9.53
CA THR A 67 -12.76 -4.45 8.54
C THR A 67 -11.64 -5.11 7.75
N THR A 68 -10.69 -5.77 8.41
CA THR A 68 -9.63 -6.52 7.74
C THR A 68 -10.19 -7.61 6.82
N LEU A 69 -11.19 -8.37 7.27
CA LEU A 69 -11.86 -9.36 6.43
C LEU A 69 -12.50 -8.76 5.19
N ARG A 70 -13.11 -7.58 5.34
CA ARG A 70 -13.72 -6.87 4.21
C ARG A 70 -12.65 -6.46 3.19
N TYR A 71 -11.55 -5.87 3.65
CA TYR A 71 -10.43 -5.50 2.77
C TYR A 71 -9.77 -6.71 2.11
N GLU A 72 -9.59 -7.81 2.84
CA GLU A 72 -9.06 -9.05 2.25
C GLU A 72 -9.99 -9.62 1.19
N ASN A 73 -11.31 -9.63 1.43
CA ASN A 73 -12.30 -10.09 0.46
C ASN A 73 -12.35 -9.22 -0.79
N GLU A 74 -12.31 -7.89 -0.65
CA GLU A 74 -12.27 -6.95 -1.79
C GLU A 74 -11.00 -7.16 -2.63
N ARG A 75 -9.84 -7.36 -1.98
CA ARG A 75 -8.57 -7.62 -2.68
C ARG A 75 -8.56 -8.97 -3.41
N LEU A 76 -9.14 -10.00 -2.80
CA LEU A 76 -9.27 -11.33 -3.41
C LEU A 76 -10.23 -11.34 -4.60
N ALA A 77 -11.30 -10.54 -4.55
CA ALA A 77 -12.21 -10.36 -5.67
C ALA A 77 -11.48 -9.71 -6.87
N ALA A 78 -10.74 -8.63 -6.63
CA ALA A 78 -9.97 -7.94 -7.66
C ALA A 78 -8.87 -8.83 -8.27
N GLU A 79 -8.16 -9.65 -7.47
CA GLU A 79 -7.15 -10.58 -8.00
C GLU A 79 -7.78 -11.68 -8.86
N ASN A 80 -8.95 -12.21 -8.46
CA ASN A 80 -9.67 -13.20 -9.27
C ASN A 80 -10.16 -12.61 -10.60
N GLU A 81 -10.74 -11.40 -10.58
CA GLU A 81 -11.18 -10.71 -11.80
C GLU A 81 -10.00 -10.45 -12.75
N ALA A 82 -8.85 -10.01 -12.23
CA ALA A 82 -7.65 -9.81 -13.03
C ALA A 82 -7.13 -11.12 -13.67
N ARG A 83 -7.15 -12.24 -12.94
CA ARG A 83 -6.79 -13.55 -13.50
C ARG A 83 -7.78 -14.04 -14.56
N GLU A 84 -9.07 -13.77 -14.38
CA GLU A 84 -10.09 -14.11 -15.39
C GLU A 84 -9.84 -13.32 -16.68
N MET A 85 -9.58 -12.01 -16.60
CA MET A 85 -9.28 -11.21 -17.79
C MET A 85 -8.00 -11.66 -18.50
N ASP A 86 -6.94 -11.97 -17.77
CA ASP A 86 -5.68 -12.49 -18.32
C ASP A 86 -5.91 -13.83 -19.06
N SER A 87 -6.73 -14.72 -18.50
CA SER A 87 -7.07 -16.00 -19.14
C SER A 87 -7.89 -15.84 -20.41
N LEU A 88 -8.85 -14.90 -20.45
CA LEU A 88 -9.66 -14.61 -21.64
C LEU A 88 -8.81 -14.00 -22.76
N GLN A 89 -7.93 -13.08 -22.41
CA GLN A 89 -7.01 -12.46 -23.37
C GLN A 89 -6.00 -13.47 -23.93
N ALA A 90 -5.50 -14.39 -23.09
CA ALA A 90 -4.65 -15.49 -23.55
C ALA A 90 -5.37 -16.42 -24.54
N SER A 91 -6.65 -16.75 -24.30
CA SER A 91 -7.44 -17.53 -25.26
C SER A 91 -7.70 -16.77 -26.56
N GLU A 92 -8.02 -15.47 -26.48
CA GLU A 92 -8.27 -14.64 -27.67
C GLU A 92 -7.02 -14.51 -28.56
N ASN A 93 -5.85 -14.31 -27.95
CA ASN A 93 -4.58 -14.26 -28.67
C ASN A 93 -4.22 -15.60 -29.32
N ALA A 94 -4.50 -16.73 -28.65
CA ALA A 94 -4.28 -18.07 -29.21
C ALA A 94 -5.21 -18.37 -30.40
N ASP A 95 -6.48 -17.94 -30.32
CA ASP A 95 -7.43 -18.06 -31.43
C ASP A 95 -7.06 -17.15 -32.61
N ALA A 96 -6.53 -15.94 -32.34
CA ALA A 96 -6.03 -15.03 -33.35
C ALA A 96 -4.77 -15.56 -34.06
N GLU A 97 -3.84 -16.21 -33.34
CA GLU A 97 -2.71 -16.91 -33.94
C GLU A 97 -3.15 -18.10 -34.79
N SER A 98 -4.15 -18.87 -34.36
CA SER A 98 -4.72 -19.97 -35.16
C SER A 98 -5.43 -19.49 -36.43
N SER A 99 -5.98 -18.28 -36.43
CA SER A 99 -6.74 -17.70 -37.54
C SER A 99 -5.86 -17.01 -38.58
N SER A 100 -4.62 -16.65 -38.23
CA SER A 100 -3.68 -15.92 -39.11
C SER A 100 -2.88 -16.83 -40.06
N SER A 101 -3.16 -18.13 -40.08
CA SER A 101 -2.53 -19.10 -40.99
C SER A 101 -3.18 -19.14 -42.40
N ASP A 102 -4.33 -18.51 -42.62
CA ASP A 102 -4.95 -18.41 -43.96
C ASP A 102 -5.00 -16.96 -44.43
N GLY A 103 -4.24 -16.68 -45.50
CA GLY A 103 -3.87 -15.34 -45.90
C GLY A 103 -5.03 -14.51 -46.47
N SER A 104 -5.16 -13.27 -45.99
CA SER A 104 -5.67 -12.16 -46.79
C SER A 104 -5.28 -10.82 -46.18
N GLU A 105 -4.80 -9.92 -47.03
CA GLU A 105 -4.23 -8.62 -46.71
C GLU A 105 -5.24 -7.71 -45.98
N VAL A 106 -5.02 -7.41 -44.70
CA VAL A 106 -5.62 -6.23 -44.05
C VAL A 106 -4.51 -5.30 -43.57
N ARG A 107 -3.92 -4.62 -44.54
CA ARG A 107 -2.86 -3.62 -44.39
C ARG A 107 -3.43 -2.25 -43.98
N GLY A 108 -4.42 -2.21 -43.06
CA GLY A 108 -5.23 -1.00 -42.84
C GLY A 108 -5.55 -0.59 -41.40
N SER A 109 -5.21 -1.39 -40.37
CA SER A 109 -5.48 -1.01 -38.98
C SER A 109 -4.27 -0.46 -38.23
N ALA A 110 -3.05 -0.86 -38.61
CA ALA A 110 -1.82 -0.34 -37.98
C ALA A 110 -1.51 1.11 -38.41
N GLU A 111 -1.96 1.52 -39.60
CA GLU A 111 -1.73 2.85 -40.17
C GLU A 111 -2.49 3.96 -39.41
N LYS A 112 -3.67 3.67 -38.86
CA LYS A 112 -4.49 4.67 -38.15
C LYS A 112 -4.06 4.92 -36.70
N THR A 113 -3.23 4.04 -36.14
CA THR A 113 -2.65 4.16 -34.79
C THR A 113 -1.22 4.68 -34.80
N ALA A 114 -0.61 4.85 -35.97
CA ALA A 114 0.69 5.49 -36.12
C ALA A 114 0.50 7.00 -36.31
N ILE A 115 1.07 7.80 -35.43
CA ILE A 115 1.13 9.26 -35.58
C ILE A 115 2.23 9.56 -36.61
N ASP A 116 1.94 10.37 -37.63
CA ASP A 116 2.93 10.80 -38.63
C ASP A 116 4.16 11.42 -37.95
N GLU A 117 5.36 10.95 -38.29
CA GLU A 117 6.61 11.44 -37.70
C GLU A 117 6.84 12.93 -37.98
N ASP A 118 6.27 13.47 -39.06
CA ASP A 118 6.28 14.90 -39.41
C ASP A 118 5.40 15.76 -38.51
N PHE A 119 4.49 15.17 -37.71
CA PHE A 119 3.67 15.89 -36.74
C PHE A 119 4.45 16.18 -35.44
N LEU A 120 5.47 15.39 -35.12
CA LEU A 120 6.25 15.58 -33.90
C LEU A 120 7.38 16.58 -34.15
N PRO A 121 7.49 17.68 -33.39
CA PRO A 121 8.62 18.57 -33.50
C PRO A 121 9.91 17.79 -33.21
N GLN A 122 10.90 17.94 -34.08
CA GLN A 122 12.19 17.28 -33.90
C GLN A 122 12.80 17.67 -32.54
N ARG A 123 13.11 16.67 -31.72
CA ARG A 123 13.72 16.89 -30.42
C ARG A 123 15.10 17.51 -30.63
N PRO A 124 15.40 18.67 -30.00
CA PRO A 124 16.75 19.21 -30.00
C PRO A 124 17.73 18.16 -29.47
N GLN A 125 18.70 17.78 -30.30
CA GLN A 125 19.74 16.81 -29.96
C GLN A 125 20.83 17.53 -29.14
N LEU A 126 20.61 17.65 -27.83
CA LEU A 126 21.56 18.26 -26.92
C LEU A 126 22.60 17.23 -26.49
N ASN A 127 23.89 17.54 -26.60
CA ASN A 127 24.93 16.66 -26.12
C ASN A 127 25.00 16.64 -24.58
N VAL A 128 25.60 15.60 -24.00
CA VAL A 128 25.66 15.40 -22.55
C VAL A 128 26.44 16.53 -21.86
N GLU A 129 27.50 17.05 -22.50
CA GLU A 129 28.34 18.13 -21.95
C GLU A 129 27.58 19.45 -21.87
N GLU A 130 26.80 19.77 -22.89
CA GLU A 130 25.98 20.97 -23.02
C GLU A 130 24.78 20.93 -22.07
N PHE A 131 24.12 19.78 -21.94
CA PHE A 131 23.07 19.57 -20.92
C PHE A 131 23.61 19.75 -19.50
N ASN A 132 24.78 19.16 -19.21
CA ASN A 132 25.40 19.27 -17.91
C ASN A 132 25.86 20.70 -17.62
N ALA A 133 26.34 21.44 -18.62
CA ALA A 133 26.71 22.84 -18.50
C ALA A 133 25.50 23.74 -18.15
N LEU A 134 24.35 23.50 -18.78
CA LEU A 134 23.11 24.25 -18.53
C LEU A 134 22.51 23.97 -17.14
N ASN A 135 22.64 22.74 -16.65
CA ASN A 135 22.01 22.28 -15.40
C ASN A 135 22.98 22.21 -14.21
N GLN A 136 24.14 22.87 -14.27
CA GLN A 136 25.05 22.88 -13.11
C GLN A 136 24.35 23.54 -11.91
N PRO A 137 24.15 22.81 -10.79
CA PRO A 137 23.59 23.40 -9.60
C PRO A 137 24.54 24.50 -9.12
N ARG A 138 24.07 25.76 -9.12
CA ARG A 138 24.82 26.88 -8.54
C ARG A 138 24.94 26.66 -7.05
N ARG A 139 25.96 25.90 -6.64
CA ARG A 139 26.41 25.90 -5.25
C ARG A 139 26.84 27.32 -4.93
N ARG A 140 26.08 27.97 -4.05
CA ARG A 140 26.43 29.24 -3.42
C ARG A 140 27.75 29.01 -2.67
N ARG A 141 28.87 29.26 -3.37
CA ARG A 141 30.23 29.17 -2.86
C ARG A 141 30.37 30.28 -1.82
N GLY A 142 30.30 29.92 -0.54
CA GLY A 142 30.80 30.76 0.52
C GLY A 142 32.28 31.03 0.25
N SER A 143 32.63 32.31 0.17
CA SER A 143 33.99 32.78 -0.10
C SER A 143 34.99 32.19 0.91
N PRO A 144 36.18 31.75 0.46
CA PRO A 144 37.27 31.39 1.36
C PRO A 144 38.03 32.65 1.80
N ALA A 145 38.17 32.78 3.12
CA ALA A 145 39.22 33.44 3.87
C ALA A 145 40.04 34.55 3.18
N GLU A 146 39.80 35.79 3.60
CA GLU A 146 40.79 36.87 3.53
C GLU A 146 41.53 36.95 4.87
N GLY A 147 42.85 36.97 4.81
CA GLY A 147 43.75 36.73 5.94
C GLY A 147 44.12 37.97 6.75
N ARG A 148 44.61 37.67 7.97
CA ARG A 148 45.59 38.40 8.80
C ARG A 148 45.25 39.82 9.24
N ASP A 149 45.15 40.05 10.55
CA ASP A 149 46.31 40.54 11.31
C ASP A 149 46.12 40.47 12.85
N GLU A 150 47.10 39.82 13.47
CA GLU A 150 47.82 40.07 14.74
C GLU A 150 47.19 40.91 15.89
N GLY A 151 47.36 40.41 17.12
CA GLY A 151 47.27 41.20 18.37
C GLY A 151 47.36 40.34 19.64
N PRO A 152 48.47 40.38 20.42
CA PRO A 152 48.73 39.43 21.50
C PRO A 152 48.29 39.92 22.90
N THR A 153 48.27 38.97 23.84
CA THR A 153 48.21 39.12 25.32
C THR A 153 46.81 39.42 25.89
N ASP A 154 46.37 38.90 27.04
CA ASP A 154 47.09 38.82 28.31
C ASP A 154 46.53 37.70 29.21
N LYS A 155 47.40 37.25 30.10
CA LYS A 155 47.24 36.22 31.11
C LYS A 155 46.28 36.68 32.22
N ARG A 156 45.81 35.66 32.96
CA ARG A 156 45.74 35.61 34.44
C ARG A 156 44.40 35.99 35.10
N ARG A 157 44.09 35.15 36.12
CA ARG A 157 43.19 35.32 37.27
C ARG A 157 41.70 35.07 36.96
N LYS A 158 40.96 34.31 37.76
CA LYS A 158 41.19 33.70 39.08
C LYS A 158 40.22 32.54 39.25
#